data_AF-F9W745-F1
#
_entry.id   AF-F9W745-F1
#
_cell.length_a   1.000
_cell.length_b   1.000
_cell.length_c   1.000
_cell.angle_alpha   90.00
_cell.angle_beta   90.00
_cell.angle_gamma   90.00
#
_symmetry.space_group_name_H-M   'P 1'
#
loop_
_entity.id
_entity.type
_entity.pdbx_description
1 polymer ?
#
loop_
_entity_poly.entity_id
_entity_poly.type
_entity_poly.pdbx_seq_one_letter_code
_entity_poly.pdbx_strand_id
1 'polypeptide(L)'
;MRSMMLFLVMVAGMFSEVNTNKGENDYNKDFKDILCDVYMAAKGILSNAGITDEAMQKDVKDAVYGNNKKNAQIKYSGHVEKASLCGNSFHGRGFLCKYKRGGGCLSQSVLGTFLCVCTPGLGSANDKLCGVNLSEYGGQTWSGGWRDNDVLDKTQLFKKVLDNIKYNCTQENGNSQNQLDELGKLEKAVQKIREKVQRGTFGDIYFYLGGIGGGCDGKGVNDVCAAYEGNEKTTVSVKIPWLEKIQEALKTVKPHFKNRRAQTMSKTFPSGNASLQPGTGAARDAENQKELVELPTPTQDEPLVNKKNESETPTPEKKALARTENNKTFRYTNSIPYLAKDINEDNAKITMPKWILQGFILN
;
A
#
# COMPACT_ATOMS: atom_id res chain seq x y z
N MET A 1 38.95 -11.31 39.07
CA MET A 1 37.83 -10.38 38.80
C MET A 1 38.01 -9.82 37.40
N ARG A 2 37.24 -10.32 36.42
CA ARG A 2 37.30 -9.87 35.02
C ARG A 2 36.06 -9.02 34.77
N SER A 3 36.29 -7.74 34.49
CA SER A 3 35.26 -6.74 34.26
C SER A 3 34.59 -6.98 32.90
N MET A 4 33.27 -7.22 32.93
CA MET A 4 32.44 -7.49 31.76
C MET A 4 31.94 -6.14 31.23
N MET A 5 32.55 -5.64 30.16
CA MET A 5 32.17 -4.39 29.51
C MET A 5 30.87 -4.61 28.70
N LEU A 6 29.76 -4.10 29.23
CA LEU A 6 28.47 -4.07 28.57
C LEU A 6 28.47 -2.92 27.53
N PHE A 7 28.55 -3.26 26.24
CA PHE A 7 28.31 -2.30 25.15
C PHE A 7 26.81 -2.13 24.95
N LEU A 8 26.26 -1.07 25.54
CA LEU A 8 24.89 -0.61 25.37
C LEU A 8 24.87 0.29 24.12
N VAL A 9 24.56 -0.29 22.96
CA VAL A 9 24.40 0.45 21.70
C VAL A 9 23.03 1.14 21.73
N MET A 10 23.02 2.42 22.11
CA MET A 10 21.85 3.28 21.95
C MET A 10 21.67 3.63 20.47
N VAL A 11 20.71 2.98 19.83
CA VAL A 11 20.20 3.41 18.52
C VAL A 11 19.24 4.58 18.77
N ALA A 12 19.76 5.80 18.75
CA ALA A 12 18.96 7.01 18.70
C ALA A 12 18.33 7.11 17.30
N GLY A 13 17.11 6.60 17.16
CA GLY A 13 16.31 6.74 15.95
C GLY A 13 15.94 8.21 15.74
N MET A 14 16.42 8.80 14.65
CA MET A 14 15.92 10.06 14.12
C MET A 14 14.46 9.84 13.68
N PHE A 15 13.52 10.13 14.57
CA PHE A 15 12.13 10.32 14.19
C PHE A 15 12.03 11.70 13.54
N SER A 16 12.01 11.75 12.21
CA SER A 16 11.62 12.96 11.50
C SER A 16 10.15 13.24 11.82
N GLU A 17 9.92 14.23 12.68
CA GLU A 17 8.60 14.80 12.91
C GLU A 17 8.12 15.45 11.61
N VAL A 18 7.26 14.75 10.89
CA VAL A 18 6.53 15.30 9.76
C VAL A 18 5.56 16.32 10.33
N ASN A 19 5.97 17.59 10.31
CA ASN A 19 5.18 18.74 10.72
C ASN A 19 3.98 18.85 9.77
N THR A 20 2.83 18.30 10.18
CA THR A 20 1.60 18.31 9.40
C THR A 20 0.85 19.61 9.69
N ASN A 21 0.91 20.55 8.75
CA ASN A 21 0.10 21.75 8.78
C ASN A 21 -1.39 21.36 8.91
N LYS A 22 -2.01 21.70 10.05
CA LYS A 22 -3.46 21.66 10.26
C LYS A 22 -4.12 22.65 9.30
N GLY A 23 -4.54 22.17 8.13
CA GLY A 23 -5.21 23.02 7.14
C GLY A 23 -6.30 22.34 6.33
N GLU A 24 -6.33 21.01 6.24
CA GLU A 24 -7.38 20.31 5.50
C GLU A 24 -7.50 18.87 6.02
N ASN A 25 -8.69 18.47 6.44
CA ASN A 25 -8.92 17.12 6.97
C ASN A 25 -9.02 16.12 5.79
N ASP A 26 -7.87 15.74 5.24
CA ASP A 26 -7.77 14.72 4.19
C ASP A 26 -7.65 13.33 4.82
N TYR A 27 -8.75 12.58 4.81
CA TYR A 27 -8.82 11.29 5.48
C TYR A 27 -8.03 10.23 4.74
N ASN A 28 -7.34 9.38 5.49
CA ASN A 28 -6.53 8.27 4.97
C ASN A 28 -5.42 8.66 3.97
N LYS A 29 -5.04 9.94 3.90
CA LYS A 29 -3.97 10.42 3.02
C LYS A 29 -2.64 9.69 3.30
N ASP A 30 -2.27 9.62 4.57
CA ASP A 30 -1.05 8.97 5.02
C ASP A 30 -1.03 7.47 4.67
N PHE A 31 -2.15 6.77 4.86
CA PHE A 31 -2.30 5.38 4.45
C PHE A 31 -2.21 5.22 2.92
N LYS A 32 -2.81 6.13 2.16
CA LYS A 32 -2.68 6.15 0.69
C LYS A 32 -1.23 6.36 0.26
N ASP A 33 -0.50 7.28 0.89
CA ASP A 33 0.92 7.55 0.56
C ASP A 33 1.78 6.30 0.78
N ILE A 34 1.61 5.60 1.91
CA ILE A 34 2.37 4.39 2.19
C ILE A 34 1.96 3.24 1.23
N LEU A 35 0.68 3.12 0.89
CA LEU A 35 0.24 2.14 -0.11
C LEU A 35 0.78 2.50 -1.51
N CYS A 36 0.94 3.78 -1.85
CA CYS A 36 1.59 4.23 -3.08
C CYS A 36 3.05 3.76 -3.13
N ASP A 37 3.81 3.91 -2.04
CA ASP A 37 5.20 3.42 -1.95
C ASP A 37 5.28 1.91 -2.30
N VAL A 38 4.40 1.10 -1.69
CA VAL A 38 4.34 -0.35 -1.95
C VAL A 38 3.98 -0.62 -3.41
N TYR A 39 2.91 0.00 -3.90
CA TYR A 39 2.40 -0.20 -5.25
C TYR A 39 3.43 0.17 -6.31
N MET A 40 4.12 1.29 -6.14
CA MET A 40 5.10 1.79 -7.09
C MET A 40 6.37 0.95 -7.09
N ALA A 41 6.89 0.57 -5.93
CA ALA A 41 8.04 -0.33 -5.86
C ALA A 41 7.71 -1.72 -6.44
N ALA A 42 6.52 -2.24 -6.18
CA ALA A 42 6.05 -3.50 -6.78
C ALA A 42 5.90 -3.38 -8.30
N LYS A 43 5.36 -2.26 -8.81
CA LYS A 43 5.29 -1.99 -10.26
C LYS A 43 6.68 -1.86 -10.89
N GLY A 44 7.63 -1.23 -10.21
CA GLY A 44 9.03 -1.16 -10.62
C GLY A 44 9.62 -2.56 -10.81
N ILE A 45 9.40 -3.46 -9.86
CA ILE A 45 9.80 -4.87 -9.96
C ILE A 45 9.13 -5.58 -11.13
N LEU A 46 7.81 -5.43 -11.29
CA LEU A 46 7.04 -6.09 -12.36
C LEU A 46 7.38 -5.59 -13.77
N SER A 47 7.89 -4.37 -13.91
CA SER A 47 8.28 -3.78 -15.19
C SER A 47 9.77 -3.95 -15.50
N ASN A 48 10.57 -4.45 -14.56
CA ASN A 48 12.00 -4.61 -14.74
C ASN A 48 12.33 -5.92 -15.50
N ALA A 49 12.71 -5.78 -16.77
CA ALA A 49 13.05 -6.90 -17.63
C ALA A 49 14.22 -7.77 -17.12
N GLY A 50 15.07 -7.25 -16.23
CA GLY A 50 16.19 -8.02 -15.69
C GLY A 50 15.84 -8.88 -14.46
N ILE A 51 14.59 -8.84 -13.97
CA ILE A 51 14.09 -9.78 -12.96
C ILE A 51 13.44 -10.94 -13.71
N THR A 52 14.13 -12.07 -13.84
CA THR A 52 13.65 -13.24 -14.61
C THR A 52 12.98 -14.30 -13.75
N ASP A 53 12.86 -14.08 -12.44
CA ASP A 53 12.19 -15.03 -11.54
C ASP A 53 10.66 -14.92 -11.71
N GLU A 54 10.10 -15.82 -12.52
CA GLU A 54 8.67 -15.86 -12.82
C GLU A 54 7.82 -16.09 -11.56
N ALA A 55 8.31 -16.88 -10.60
CA ALA A 55 7.58 -17.19 -9.37
C ALA A 55 7.45 -15.92 -8.51
N MET A 56 8.56 -15.18 -8.35
CA MET A 56 8.56 -13.89 -7.65
C MET A 56 7.66 -12.88 -8.36
N GLN A 57 7.78 -12.72 -9.68
CA GLN A 57 6.92 -11.80 -10.44
C GLN A 57 5.44 -12.14 -10.25
N LYS A 58 5.11 -13.43 -10.31
CA LYS A 58 3.75 -13.90 -10.08
C LYS A 58 3.28 -13.60 -8.66
N ASP A 59 4.09 -13.82 -7.64
CA ASP A 59 3.72 -13.57 -6.25
C ASP A 59 3.55 -12.07 -5.97
N VAL A 60 4.43 -11.21 -6.50
CA VAL A 60 4.27 -9.75 -6.43
C VAL A 60 3.02 -9.31 -7.18
N LYS A 61 2.77 -9.84 -8.37
CA LYS A 61 1.55 -9.54 -9.15
C LYS A 61 0.29 -9.95 -8.38
N ASP A 62 0.26 -11.16 -7.84
CA ASP A 62 -0.87 -11.67 -7.05
C ASP A 62 -1.05 -10.91 -5.73
N ALA A 63 0.01 -10.31 -5.17
CA ALA A 63 -0.08 -9.44 -4.00
C ALA A 63 -0.68 -8.08 -4.36
N VAL A 64 -0.29 -7.50 -5.50
CA VAL A 64 -0.78 -6.19 -5.95
C VAL A 64 -2.23 -6.26 -6.43
N TYR A 65 -2.50 -7.18 -7.36
CA TYR A 65 -3.77 -7.25 -8.09
C TYR A 65 -4.76 -8.25 -7.52
N GLY A 66 -4.32 -9.13 -6.62
CA GLY A 66 -5.10 -10.29 -6.20
C GLY A 66 -5.04 -11.44 -7.21
N ASN A 67 -5.73 -12.52 -6.88
CA ASN A 67 -5.75 -13.77 -7.63
C ASN A 67 -7.15 -14.38 -7.57
N ASN A 68 -7.81 -14.48 -8.73
CA ASN A 68 -9.20 -14.95 -8.87
C ASN A 68 -9.44 -16.42 -8.46
N LYS A 69 -8.39 -17.18 -8.11
CA LYS A 69 -8.52 -18.52 -7.51
C LYS A 69 -8.68 -18.48 -6.00
N LYS A 70 -8.16 -17.44 -5.33
CA LYS A 70 -8.09 -17.36 -3.86
C LYS A 70 -8.84 -16.17 -3.27
N ASN A 71 -8.84 -15.03 -3.96
CA ASN A 71 -9.44 -13.78 -3.50
C ASN A 71 -9.95 -12.95 -4.69
N ALA A 72 -10.24 -11.66 -4.47
CA ALA A 72 -10.69 -10.80 -5.56
C ALA A 72 -9.50 -10.35 -6.42
N GLN A 73 -9.57 -10.60 -7.73
CA GLN A 73 -8.66 -10.02 -8.69
C GLN A 73 -9.21 -8.68 -9.18
N ILE A 74 -8.38 -7.65 -9.15
CA ILE A 74 -8.78 -6.27 -9.43
C ILE A 74 -8.06 -5.79 -10.68
N LYS A 75 -8.85 -5.33 -11.65
CA LYS A 75 -8.36 -4.73 -12.88
C LYS A 75 -8.39 -3.21 -12.76
N TYR A 76 -7.50 -2.51 -13.46
CA TYR A 76 -7.50 -1.05 -13.50
C TYR A 76 -8.77 -0.44 -14.07
N SER A 77 -9.56 -1.21 -14.83
CA SER A 77 -10.89 -0.79 -15.29
C SER A 77 -11.90 -0.60 -14.15
N GLY A 78 -11.51 -0.85 -12.89
CA GLY A 78 -12.41 -0.90 -11.74
C GLY A 78 -13.13 -2.23 -11.59
N HIS A 79 -12.97 -3.14 -12.56
CA HIS A 79 -13.62 -4.44 -12.53
C HIS A 79 -13.00 -5.35 -11.46
N VAL A 80 -13.87 -5.98 -10.67
CA VAL A 80 -13.50 -6.88 -9.58
C VAL A 80 -13.99 -8.29 -9.92
N GLU A 81 -13.06 -9.18 -10.24
CA GLU A 81 -13.33 -10.59 -10.45
C GLU A 81 -13.22 -11.33 -9.12
N LYS A 82 -14.30 -12.00 -8.74
CA LYS A 82 -14.42 -12.63 -7.43
C LYS A 82 -14.01 -14.10 -7.50
N ALA A 83 -13.11 -14.54 -6.62
CA ALA A 83 -12.88 -15.96 -6.39
C ALA A 83 -14.08 -16.63 -5.71
N SER A 84 -14.26 -17.93 -5.93
CA SER A 84 -15.28 -18.74 -5.24
C SER A 84 -15.18 -18.65 -3.70
N LEU A 85 -13.97 -18.52 -3.17
CA LEU A 85 -13.71 -18.37 -1.73
C LEU A 85 -14.22 -17.06 -1.12
N CYS A 86 -14.58 -16.08 -1.95
CA CYS A 86 -15.16 -14.81 -1.50
C CYS A 86 -16.66 -14.90 -1.18
N GLY A 87 -17.24 -16.10 -1.24
CA GLY A 87 -18.65 -16.33 -1.05
C GLY A 87 -19.48 -16.01 -2.29
N ASN A 88 -20.73 -16.47 -2.29
CA ASN A 88 -21.60 -16.40 -3.47
C ASN A 88 -22.08 -14.97 -3.77
N SER A 89 -22.07 -14.06 -2.80
CA SER A 89 -22.46 -12.67 -2.99
C SER A 89 -21.45 -11.69 -2.39
N PHE A 90 -21.46 -10.44 -2.84
CA PHE A 90 -20.70 -9.39 -2.19
C PHE A 90 -21.46 -8.94 -0.93
N HIS A 91 -21.33 -9.72 0.15
CA HIS A 91 -22.05 -9.59 1.43
C HIS A 91 -21.87 -8.25 2.17
N GLY A 92 -21.00 -7.39 1.67
CA GLY A 92 -20.84 -6.04 2.17
C GLY A 92 -19.41 -5.56 2.15
N ARG A 93 -19.22 -4.24 2.10
CA ARG A 93 -17.91 -3.60 2.26
C ARG A 93 -17.15 -4.14 3.47
N GLY A 94 -17.80 -4.24 4.63
CA GLY A 94 -17.19 -4.79 5.84
C GLY A 94 -16.71 -6.24 5.69
N PHE A 95 -17.46 -7.08 4.96
CA PHE A 95 -17.02 -8.46 4.71
C PHE A 95 -15.83 -8.54 3.75
N LEU A 96 -15.77 -7.63 2.76
CA LEU A 96 -14.73 -7.60 1.74
C LEU A 96 -13.45 -6.91 2.20
N CYS A 97 -13.56 -5.99 3.15
CA CYS A 97 -12.47 -5.19 3.69
C CYS A 97 -11.96 -5.67 5.05
N LYS A 98 -12.58 -6.70 5.63
CA LYS A 98 -12.10 -7.33 6.88
C LYS A 98 -11.56 -8.73 6.60
N TYR A 99 -10.24 -8.87 6.67
CA TYR A 99 -9.58 -10.15 6.61
C TYR A 99 -9.71 -10.89 7.95
N LYS A 100 -10.49 -11.98 7.93
CA LYS A 100 -10.67 -12.91 9.06
C LYS A 100 -10.69 -14.34 8.53
N ARG A 101 -9.81 -15.22 9.01
CA ARG A 101 -9.77 -16.66 8.63
C ARG A 101 -9.99 -16.94 7.12
N GLY A 102 -9.37 -16.16 6.24
CA GLY A 102 -9.51 -16.32 4.78
C GLY A 102 -10.62 -15.52 4.10
N GLY A 103 -11.42 -14.74 4.85
CA GLY A 103 -12.37 -13.75 4.31
C GLY A 103 -11.69 -12.46 3.80
N GLY A 104 -12.44 -11.36 3.66
CA GLY A 104 -11.82 -10.06 3.33
C GLY A 104 -11.26 -9.96 1.92
N CYS A 105 -11.99 -10.43 0.92
CA CYS A 105 -11.44 -10.64 -0.42
C CYS A 105 -10.75 -9.45 -1.10
N LEU A 106 -11.15 -8.22 -0.79
CA LEU A 106 -10.46 -7.03 -1.29
C LEU A 106 -9.24 -6.69 -0.43
N SER A 107 -9.34 -6.78 0.90
CA SER A 107 -8.20 -6.53 1.80
C SER A 107 -6.99 -7.46 1.61
N GLN A 108 -7.12 -8.54 0.83
CA GLN A 108 -6.06 -9.50 0.52
C GLN A 108 -5.11 -9.09 -0.61
N SER A 109 -5.33 -7.95 -1.28
CA SER A 109 -4.42 -7.38 -2.29
C SER A 109 -4.17 -5.89 -2.05
N VAL A 110 -3.09 -5.34 -2.60
CA VAL A 110 -2.77 -3.91 -2.47
C VAL A 110 -3.87 -3.05 -3.10
N LEU A 111 -4.27 -3.36 -4.34
CA LEU A 111 -5.35 -2.61 -5.00
C LEU A 111 -6.69 -2.77 -4.26
N GLY A 112 -6.97 -3.93 -3.68
CA GLY A 112 -8.22 -4.10 -2.94
C GLY A 112 -8.19 -3.39 -1.60
N THR A 113 -7.01 -3.29 -0.97
CA THR A 113 -6.79 -2.46 0.21
C THR A 113 -7.04 -0.99 -0.12
N PHE A 114 -6.50 -0.50 -1.25
CA PHE A 114 -6.82 0.84 -1.76
C PHE A 114 -8.33 1.07 -1.94
N LEU A 115 -9.05 0.13 -2.57
CA LEU A 115 -10.50 0.24 -2.70
C LEU A 115 -11.19 0.31 -1.33
N CYS A 116 -10.70 -0.42 -0.34
CA CYS A 116 -11.23 -0.39 1.02
C CYS A 116 -10.96 0.93 1.75
N VAL A 117 -9.77 1.54 1.60
CA VAL A 117 -9.37 2.74 2.34
C VAL A 117 -9.65 4.05 1.62
N CYS A 118 -9.82 4.04 0.30
CA CYS A 118 -9.97 5.25 -0.53
C CYS A 118 -11.31 5.35 -1.27
N THR A 119 -12.23 4.39 -1.11
CA THR A 119 -13.59 4.56 -1.63
C THR A 119 -14.47 5.30 -0.62
N PRO A 120 -15.17 6.38 -1.01
CA PRO A 120 -16.08 7.09 -0.12
C PRO A 120 -17.16 6.19 0.49
N GLY A 121 -17.41 6.34 1.80
CA GLY A 121 -18.54 5.71 2.51
C GLY A 121 -19.76 6.64 2.58
N LEU A 122 -20.88 6.12 3.09
CA LEU A 122 -21.99 6.94 3.56
C LEU A 122 -21.51 7.85 4.70
N GLY A 123 -22.05 9.08 4.75
CA GLY A 123 -21.74 10.00 5.83
C GLY A 123 -20.28 10.45 5.89
N SER A 124 -19.53 10.32 4.79
CA SER A 124 -18.21 10.95 4.66
C SER A 124 -18.42 12.47 4.64
N ALA A 125 -18.43 13.09 5.83
CA ALA A 125 -18.71 14.51 6.02
C ALA A 125 -17.51 15.43 5.66
N ASN A 126 -16.41 14.83 5.21
CA ASN A 126 -15.17 15.53 4.92
C ASN A 126 -15.01 15.69 3.43
N ASP A 127 -14.44 16.81 3.03
CA ASP A 127 -14.36 17.15 1.62
C ASP A 127 -13.36 16.27 0.86
N LYS A 128 -12.37 15.66 1.55
CA LYS A 128 -11.29 14.87 0.93
C LYS A 128 -11.08 13.50 1.55
N LEU A 129 -10.82 12.53 0.68
CA LEU A 129 -10.44 11.16 1.02
C LEU A 129 -9.29 10.72 0.11
N CYS A 130 -8.16 10.32 0.71
CA CYS A 130 -6.95 9.92 0.02
C CYS A 130 -6.45 10.99 -0.97
N GLY A 131 -6.53 12.27 -0.61
CA GLY A 131 -6.08 13.38 -1.45
C GLY A 131 -7.05 13.81 -2.55
N VAL A 132 -8.24 13.24 -2.60
CA VAL A 132 -9.23 13.49 -3.66
C VAL A 132 -10.50 14.06 -3.08
N ASN A 133 -11.08 15.09 -3.72
CA ASN A 133 -12.35 15.64 -3.26
C ASN A 133 -13.49 14.64 -3.48
N LEU A 134 -14.44 14.56 -2.53
CA LEU A 134 -15.57 13.63 -2.65
C LEU A 134 -16.45 13.89 -3.88
N SER A 135 -16.51 15.15 -4.33
CA SER A 135 -17.21 15.57 -5.55
C SER A 135 -16.63 14.93 -6.82
N GLU A 136 -15.32 14.64 -6.86
CA GLU A 136 -14.66 14.01 -8.00
C GLU A 136 -15.08 12.54 -8.19
N TYR A 137 -15.60 11.90 -7.14
CA TYR A 137 -16.24 10.59 -7.26
C TYR A 137 -17.66 10.68 -7.83
N GLY A 138 -18.19 11.87 -8.09
CA GLY A 138 -19.54 12.10 -8.63
C GLY A 138 -20.64 11.82 -7.62
N GLY A 139 -20.38 12.04 -6.33
CA GLY A 139 -21.33 11.76 -5.23
C GLY A 139 -21.57 10.26 -4.98
N GLN A 140 -20.88 9.38 -5.72
CA GLN A 140 -20.99 7.94 -5.56
C GLN A 140 -20.29 7.50 -4.27
N THR A 141 -20.98 6.68 -3.49
CA THR A 141 -20.45 6.08 -2.26
C THR A 141 -20.58 4.57 -2.30
N TRP A 142 -19.85 3.92 -1.40
CA TRP A 142 -19.96 2.49 -1.17
C TRP A 142 -20.02 2.19 0.31
N SER A 143 -21.21 1.75 0.73
CA SER A 143 -21.44 1.10 2.01
C SER A 143 -22.17 -0.21 1.79
N GLY A 144 -21.95 -1.20 2.63
CA GLY A 144 -22.71 -2.45 2.55
C GLY A 144 -22.48 -3.24 1.25
N GLY A 145 -23.44 -4.11 0.92
CA GLY A 145 -23.37 -5.03 -0.22
C GLY A 145 -23.69 -4.36 -1.55
N TRP A 146 -23.51 -5.12 -2.63
CA TRP A 146 -23.75 -4.69 -4.01
C TRP A 146 -24.67 -5.74 -4.60
N ARG A 147 -25.79 -5.30 -5.19
CA ARG A 147 -26.69 -6.16 -5.94
C ARG A 147 -26.19 -6.28 -7.37
N ASP A 148 -26.70 -7.25 -8.12
CA ASP A 148 -26.26 -7.50 -9.51
C ASP A 148 -26.48 -6.27 -10.42
N ASN A 149 -27.52 -5.48 -10.15
CA ASN A 149 -27.82 -4.23 -10.85
C ASN A 149 -26.86 -3.07 -10.46
N ASP A 150 -26.11 -3.18 -9.36
CA ASP A 150 -25.19 -2.14 -8.88
C ASP A 150 -23.75 -2.34 -9.37
N VAL A 151 -23.49 -3.44 -10.09
CA VAL A 151 -22.13 -3.84 -10.51
C VAL A 151 -21.49 -2.77 -11.40
N LEU A 152 -22.25 -2.19 -12.32
CA LEU A 152 -21.74 -1.14 -13.22
C LEU A 152 -21.38 0.13 -12.44
N ASP A 153 -22.29 0.63 -11.60
CA ASP A 153 -22.07 1.84 -10.80
C ASP A 153 -20.84 1.72 -9.91
N LYS A 154 -20.67 0.56 -9.29
CA LYS A 154 -19.54 0.32 -8.40
C LYS A 154 -18.24 0.07 -9.17
N THR A 155 -18.31 -0.57 -10.35
CA THR A 155 -17.16 -0.66 -11.27
C THR A 155 -16.70 0.74 -11.67
N GLN A 156 -17.60 1.66 -12.00
CA GLN A 156 -17.26 3.04 -12.32
C GLN A 156 -16.66 3.79 -11.13
N LEU A 157 -17.25 3.67 -9.94
CA LEU A 157 -16.71 4.25 -8.72
C LEU A 157 -15.28 3.74 -8.45
N PHE A 158 -15.07 2.43 -8.55
CA PHE A 158 -13.77 1.81 -8.31
C PHE A 158 -12.75 2.19 -9.37
N LYS A 159 -13.19 2.34 -10.63
CA LYS A 159 -12.35 2.87 -11.69
C LYS A 159 -11.85 4.27 -11.33
N LYS A 160 -12.72 5.19 -10.90
CA LYS A 160 -12.32 6.54 -10.48
C LYS A 160 -11.29 6.51 -9.34
N VAL A 161 -11.52 5.67 -8.33
CA VAL A 161 -10.57 5.47 -7.22
C VAL A 161 -9.21 5.00 -7.74
N LEU A 162 -9.18 3.97 -8.59
CA LEU A 162 -7.94 3.42 -9.15
C LEU A 162 -7.24 4.37 -10.13
N ASP A 163 -7.99 5.14 -10.92
CA ASP A 163 -7.44 6.17 -11.81
C ASP A 163 -6.72 7.25 -10.98
N ASN A 164 -7.34 7.71 -9.88
CA ASN A 164 -6.74 8.68 -8.98
C ASN A 164 -5.50 8.14 -8.28
N ILE A 165 -5.51 6.89 -7.84
CA ILE A 165 -4.33 6.22 -7.28
C ILE A 165 -3.22 6.14 -8.33
N LYS A 166 -3.56 5.72 -9.56
CA LYS A 166 -2.59 5.65 -10.67
C LYS A 166 -1.98 7.01 -10.94
N TYR A 167 -2.77 8.07 -10.99
CA TYR A 167 -2.28 9.43 -11.20
C TYR A 167 -1.40 9.90 -10.05
N ASN A 168 -1.91 9.84 -8.81
CA ASN A 168 -1.23 10.38 -7.63
C ASN A 168 0.04 9.59 -7.26
N CYS A 169 0.04 8.26 -7.34
CA CYS A 169 1.22 7.48 -6.98
C CYS A 169 2.35 7.58 -8.03
N THR A 170 2.04 7.94 -9.30
CA THR A 170 3.05 7.97 -10.37
C THR A 170 3.77 9.31 -10.51
N GLN A 171 3.19 10.42 -10.02
CA GLN A 171 3.84 11.74 -10.11
C GLN A 171 5.08 11.87 -9.22
N GLU A 172 5.18 11.09 -8.15
CA GLU A 172 6.19 11.30 -7.11
C GLU A 172 7.46 10.45 -7.25
N ASN A 173 7.52 9.50 -8.18
CA ASN A 173 8.62 8.55 -8.24
C ASN A 173 9.62 8.82 -9.37
N GLY A 174 10.84 9.20 -8.98
CA GLY A 174 12.00 9.22 -9.85
C GLY A 174 12.35 7.81 -10.36
N ASN A 175 12.72 7.71 -11.64
CA ASN A 175 13.17 6.46 -12.26
C ASN A 175 14.41 5.92 -11.54
N SER A 176 14.26 4.84 -10.76
CA SER A 176 15.41 4.05 -10.33
C SER A 176 15.78 3.07 -11.42
N GLN A 177 17.04 3.12 -11.86
CA GLN A 177 17.56 2.15 -12.82
C GLN A 177 18.07 0.86 -12.14
N ASN A 178 18.25 0.86 -10.82
CA ASN A 178 18.89 -0.23 -10.09
C ASN A 178 17.88 -1.17 -9.41
N GLN A 179 17.97 -2.46 -9.75
CA GLN A 179 17.12 -3.53 -9.22
C GLN A 179 17.22 -3.70 -7.70
N LEU A 180 18.44 -3.58 -7.15
CA LEU A 180 18.63 -3.72 -5.70
C LEU A 180 17.95 -2.58 -4.94
N ASP A 181 17.91 -1.39 -5.54
CA ASP A 181 17.29 -0.22 -4.94
C ASP A 181 15.76 -0.38 -4.95
N GLU A 182 15.18 -0.90 -6.03
CA GLU A 182 13.73 -1.21 -6.09
C GLU A 182 13.30 -2.29 -5.08
N LEU A 183 14.09 -3.35 -4.92
CA LEU A 183 13.86 -4.36 -3.88
C LEU A 183 13.96 -3.76 -2.47
N GLY A 184 14.93 -2.88 -2.25
CA GLY A 184 15.12 -2.17 -0.99
C GLY A 184 13.97 -1.21 -0.69
N LYS A 185 13.47 -0.50 -1.70
CA LYS A 185 12.28 0.35 -1.58
C LYS A 185 11.04 -0.46 -1.22
N LEU A 186 10.80 -1.59 -1.90
CA LEU A 186 9.64 -2.43 -1.61
C LEU A 186 9.68 -2.98 -0.19
N GLU A 187 10.85 -3.44 0.28
CA GLU A 187 11.00 -3.88 1.68
C GLU A 187 10.69 -2.77 2.68
N LYS A 188 11.26 -1.58 2.48
CA LYS A 188 11.01 -0.42 3.36
C LYS A 188 9.53 -0.04 3.36
N ALA A 189 8.89 0.00 2.18
CA ALA A 189 7.48 0.34 2.05
C ALA A 189 6.58 -0.65 2.81
N VAL A 190 6.85 -1.95 2.67
CA VAL A 190 6.14 -3.00 3.41
C VAL A 190 6.37 -2.90 4.92
N GLN A 191 7.59 -2.57 5.34
CA GLN A 191 7.91 -2.38 6.75
C GLN A 191 7.15 -1.19 7.35
N LYS A 192 7.08 -0.05 6.63
CA LYS A 192 6.27 1.11 7.04
C LYS A 192 4.80 0.75 7.28
N ILE A 193 4.22 -0.12 6.44
CA ILE A 193 2.83 -0.59 6.64
C ILE A 193 2.71 -1.32 7.97
N ARG A 194 3.61 -2.26 8.30
CA ARG A 194 3.57 -2.98 9.58
C ARG A 194 3.64 -2.05 10.79
N GLU A 195 4.41 -0.98 10.69
CA GLU A 195 4.57 0.02 11.75
C GLU A 195 3.34 0.93 11.88
N LYS A 196 2.62 1.15 10.78
CA LYS A 196 1.48 2.08 10.70
C LYS A 196 0.12 1.43 10.94
N VAL A 197 0.03 0.11 10.86
CA VAL A 197 -1.19 -0.62 11.20
C VAL A 197 -1.53 -0.42 12.67
N GLN A 198 -2.76 0.01 12.96
CA GLN A 198 -3.18 0.38 14.32
C GLN A 198 -4.18 -0.61 14.88
N ARG A 199 -4.09 -0.92 16.17
CA ARG A 199 -5.09 -1.75 16.84
C ARG A 199 -6.40 -0.98 16.98
N GLY A 200 -7.52 -1.63 16.68
CA GLY A 200 -8.83 -1.01 16.85
C GLY A 200 -9.21 -0.81 18.31
N THR A 201 -10.09 0.17 18.55
CA THR A 201 -10.72 0.40 19.86
C THR A 201 -11.86 -0.58 20.15
N PHE A 202 -12.49 -1.14 19.11
CA PHE A 202 -13.63 -2.06 19.22
C PHE A 202 -13.30 -3.45 18.65
N GLY A 203 -13.45 -4.47 19.49
CA GLY A 203 -13.15 -5.86 19.16
C GLY A 203 -11.64 -6.13 19.18
N ASP A 204 -11.17 -6.79 20.24
CA ASP A 204 -9.75 -6.92 20.60
C ASP A 204 -8.81 -7.57 19.57
N ILE A 205 -9.34 -8.10 18.47
CA ILE A 205 -8.62 -8.95 17.52
C ILE A 205 -8.32 -8.27 16.19
N TYR A 206 -8.77 -7.04 15.92
CA TYR A 206 -8.57 -6.41 14.62
C TYR A 206 -7.57 -5.25 14.64
N PHE A 207 -6.84 -5.17 13.54
CA PHE A 207 -5.88 -4.14 13.23
C PHE A 207 -6.24 -3.47 11.91
N TYR A 208 -6.07 -2.16 11.82
CA TYR A 208 -6.69 -1.32 10.81
C TYR A 208 -5.67 -0.53 10.01
N LEU A 209 -5.96 -0.37 8.72
CA LEU A 209 -5.42 0.65 7.83
C LEU A 209 -6.57 1.59 7.48
N GLY A 210 -6.38 2.89 7.64
CA GLY A 210 -7.43 3.90 7.45
C GLY A 210 -8.19 4.20 8.74
N GLY A 211 -9.52 4.36 8.63
CA GLY A 211 -10.41 4.63 9.76
C GLY A 211 -10.33 3.58 10.87
N ILE A 212 -10.47 4.00 12.12
CA ILE A 212 -10.32 3.16 13.31
C ILE A 212 -11.64 3.07 14.06
N GLY A 213 -11.97 1.86 14.54
CA GLY A 213 -13.12 1.64 15.43
C GLY A 213 -14.42 1.28 14.72
N GLY A 214 -14.34 1.01 13.41
CA GLY A 214 -15.47 0.68 12.57
C GLY A 214 -15.59 -0.80 12.15
N GLY A 215 -16.73 -1.13 11.56
CA GLY A 215 -16.96 -2.42 10.88
C GLY A 215 -16.29 -2.52 9.50
N CYS A 216 -15.52 -1.50 9.10
CA CYS A 216 -15.08 -1.22 7.73
C CYS A 216 -16.22 -1.33 6.71
N ASP A 217 -17.44 -0.98 7.09
CA ASP A 217 -18.64 -1.12 6.27
C ASP A 217 -19.02 0.15 5.51
N GLY A 218 -18.24 1.23 5.71
CA GLY A 218 -18.41 2.53 5.07
C GLY A 218 -19.66 3.29 5.53
N LYS A 219 -20.20 3.05 6.74
CA LYS A 219 -21.35 3.82 7.25
C LYS A 219 -20.99 5.17 7.86
N GLY A 220 -19.73 5.35 8.27
CA GLY A 220 -19.17 6.62 8.68
C GLY A 220 -17.73 6.76 8.22
N VAL A 221 -17.13 7.93 8.47
CA VAL A 221 -15.75 8.21 8.06
C VAL A 221 -14.74 7.23 8.70
N ASN A 222 -15.00 6.81 9.94
CA ASN A 222 -14.17 5.83 10.64
C ASN A 222 -14.36 4.38 10.15
N ASP A 223 -15.39 4.12 9.32
CA ASP A 223 -15.66 2.83 8.69
C ASP A 223 -15.06 2.72 7.27
N VAL A 224 -14.29 3.70 6.83
CA VAL A 224 -13.52 3.65 5.58
C VAL A 224 -12.12 3.13 5.89
N CYS A 225 -12.02 1.80 5.94
CA CYS A 225 -10.82 1.09 6.38
C CYS A 225 -10.65 -0.29 5.74
N ALA A 226 -9.45 -0.85 5.89
CA ALA A 226 -9.19 -2.28 5.78
C ALA A 226 -8.79 -2.82 7.15
N ALA A 227 -9.38 -3.94 7.59
CA ALA A 227 -9.04 -4.56 8.87
C ALA A 227 -8.48 -5.98 8.70
N TYR A 228 -7.58 -6.35 9.59
CA TYR A 228 -6.88 -7.62 9.59
C TYR A 228 -6.95 -8.26 10.98
N GLU A 229 -7.40 -9.51 11.04
CA GLU A 229 -7.40 -10.30 12.27
C GLU A 229 -5.96 -10.55 12.74
N GLY A 230 -5.70 -10.24 14.01
CA GLY A 230 -4.46 -10.52 14.73
C GLY A 230 -4.76 -11.30 16.00
N ASN A 231 -3.76 -11.99 16.51
CA ASN A 231 -3.90 -12.89 17.66
C ASN A 231 -3.35 -12.30 18.96
N GLU A 232 -2.55 -11.24 18.87
CA GLU A 232 -1.86 -10.65 20.02
C GLU A 232 -2.09 -9.14 20.07
N LYS A 233 -1.66 -8.51 21.17
CA LYS A 233 -1.69 -7.05 21.32
C LYS A 233 -0.64 -6.34 20.45
N THR A 234 0.22 -7.08 19.75
CA THR A 234 1.34 -6.54 18.96
C THR A 234 1.01 -6.51 17.47
N THR A 235 1.45 -5.44 16.79
CA THR A 235 1.31 -5.26 15.33
C THR A 235 2.12 -6.28 14.54
N VAL A 236 3.16 -6.87 15.15
CA VAL A 236 4.02 -7.90 14.54
C VAL A 236 3.23 -9.17 14.21
N SER A 237 2.24 -9.52 15.04
CA SER A 237 1.42 -10.73 14.89
C SER A 237 0.33 -10.63 13.81
N VAL A 238 0.13 -9.45 13.22
CA VAL A 238 -0.96 -9.19 12.28
C VAL A 238 -0.66 -9.84 10.94
N LYS A 239 -1.59 -10.67 10.47
CA LYS A 239 -1.50 -11.32 9.17
C LYS A 239 -2.14 -10.44 8.10
N ILE A 240 -1.30 -9.82 7.28
CA ILE A 240 -1.70 -9.03 6.11
C ILE A 240 -1.30 -9.83 4.86
N PRO A 241 -2.24 -10.47 4.15
CA PRO A 241 -1.90 -11.51 3.17
C PRO A 241 -1.03 -11.05 1.99
N TRP A 242 -1.31 -9.87 1.43
CA TRP A 242 -0.49 -9.33 0.34
C TRP A 242 0.91 -8.94 0.83
N LEU A 243 1.01 -8.49 2.08
CA LEU A 243 2.27 -8.08 2.69
C LEU A 243 3.17 -9.29 2.95
N GLU A 244 2.62 -10.37 3.53
CA GLU A 244 3.34 -11.64 3.73
C GLU A 244 3.84 -12.21 2.40
N LYS A 245 2.99 -12.16 1.36
CA LYS A 245 3.35 -12.63 0.02
C LYS A 245 4.52 -11.84 -0.57
N ILE A 246 4.53 -10.51 -0.44
CA ILE A 246 5.65 -9.68 -0.88
C ILE A 246 6.91 -9.98 -0.08
N GLN A 247 6.81 -10.09 1.25
CA GLN A 247 7.97 -10.41 2.10
C GLN A 247 8.59 -11.76 1.74
N GLU A 248 7.77 -12.76 1.46
CA GLU A 248 8.26 -14.08 1.05
C GLU A 248 8.95 -14.03 -0.31
N ALA A 249 8.35 -13.34 -1.29
CA ALA A 249 8.98 -13.11 -2.60
C ALA A 249 10.34 -12.40 -2.47
N LEU A 250 10.45 -11.40 -1.59
CA LEU A 250 11.70 -10.69 -1.32
C LEU A 250 12.77 -11.58 -0.69
N LYS A 251 12.41 -12.48 0.24
CA LYS A 251 13.35 -13.42 0.88
C LYS A 251 13.98 -14.36 -0.15
N THR A 252 13.18 -14.89 -1.06
CA THR A 252 13.64 -15.82 -2.10
C THR A 252 14.64 -15.14 -3.04
N VAL A 253 14.38 -13.88 -3.42
CA VAL A 253 15.10 -13.25 -4.53
C VAL A 253 16.34 -12.44 -4.10
N LYS A 254 16.35 -11.86 -2.91
CA LYS A 254 17.48 -11.06 -2.43
C LYS A 254 18.85 -11.76 -2.45
N PRO A 255 18.98 -13.05 -2.06
CA PRO A 255 20.26 -13.75 -2.11
C PRO A 255 20.85 -13.82 -3.52
N HIS A 256 20.01 -14.00 -4.54
CA HIS A 256 20.46 -14.10 -5.93
C HIS A 256 21.11 -12.80 -6.42
N PHE A 257 20.55 -11.63 -6.04
CA PHE A 257 21.12 -10.34 -6.42
C PHE A 257 22.42 -10.01 -5.68
N LYS A 258 22.54 -10.37 -4.40
CA LYS A 258 23.78 -10.18 -3.64
C LYS A 258 24.93 -10.98 -4.26
N ASN A 259 24.67 -12.22 -4.64
CA ASN A 259 25.69 -13.09 -5.25
C ASN A 259 26.13 -12.61 -6.64
N ARG A 260 25.21 -12.12 -7.47
CA ARG A 260 25.52 -11.58 -8.80
C ARG A 260 26.42 -10.33 -8.75
N ARG A 261 26.18 -9.45 -7.77
CA ARG A 261 27.03 -8.26 -7.55
C ARG A 261 28.46 -8.65 -7.15
N ALA A 262 28.60 -9.63 -6.26
CA ALA A 262 29.91 -10.16 -5.87
C ALA A 262 30.69 -10.75 -7.06
N GLN A 263 30.01 -11.56 -7.90
CA GLN A 263 30.63 -12.15 -9.10
C GLN A 263 31.06 -11.11 -10.14
N THR A 264 30.32 -10.01 -10.27
CA THR A 264 30.65 -8.93 -11.23
C THR A 264 31.89 -8.16 -10.78
N MET A 265 32.05 -7.92 -9.46
CA MET A 265 33.24 -7.25 -8.94
C MET A 265 34.51 -8.11 -9.06
N SER A 266 34.40 -9.43 -8.93
CA SER A 266 35.56 -10.33 -9.03
C SER A 266 36.15 -10.48 -10.43
N LYS A 267 35.45 -10.06 -11.50
CA LYS A 267 35.93 -10.22 -12.90
C LYS A 267 36.70 -9.01 -13.46
N THR A 268 36.87 -7.93 -12.69
CA THR A 268 37.43 -6.66 -13.22
C THR A 268 38.90 -6.42 -12.88
N PHE A 269 39.66 -7.43 -12.45
CA PHE A 269 41.12 -7.33 -12.43
C PHE A 269 41.71 -8.16 -13.56
N PRO A 270 41.92 -7.58 -14.76
CA PRO A 270 42.97 -8.08 -15.61
C PRO A 270 44.27 -7.90 -14.82
N SER A 271 44.84 -9.03 -14.39
CA SER A 271 46.22 -9.13 -13.94
C SER A 271 47.14 -8.83 -15.12
N GLY A 272 47.14 -7.57 -15.55
CA GLY A 272 48.08 -7.03 -16.50
C GLY A 272 49.36 -6.73 -15.75
N ASN A 273 50.37 -7.58 -15.94
CA ASN A 273 51.76 -7.24 -15.66
C ASN A 273 52.15 -6.04 -16.56
N ALA A 274 51.72 -4.84 -16.18
CA ALA A 274 52.23 -3.60 -16.77
C ALA A 274 53.54 -3.28 -16.05
N SER A 275 54.61 -3.64 -16.76
CA SER A 275 55.99 -3.29 -16.50
C SER A 275 56.15 -1.84 -16.05
N LEU A 276 56.92 -1.66 -14.98
CA LEU A 276 57.31 -0.40 -14.36
C LEU A 276 57.91 0.58 -15.38
N GLN A 277 57.42 1.81 -15.39
CA GLN A 277 58.26 2.98 -15.67
C GLN A 277 58.19 3.96 -14.50
N PRO A 278 59.34 4.36 -13.92
CA PRO A 278 59.41 5.37 -12.87
C PRO A 278 59.30 6.78 -13.47
N GLY A 279 58.16 7.42 -13.24
CA GLY A 279 57.92 8.83 -13.58
C GLY A 279 58.01 9.70 -12.32
N THR A 280 59.10 10.45 -12.23
CA THR A 280 59.47 11.37 -11.15
C THR A 280 58.58 12.61 -11.13
N GLY A 281 58.16 13.02 -9.92
CA GLY A 281 57.97 14.44 -9.56
C GLY A 281 56.58 15.04 -9.74
N ALA A 282 55.96 15.41 -8.62
CA ALA A 282 55.78 16.81 -8.23
C ALA A 282 54.81 16.88 -7.04
N ALA A 283 55.34 17.28 -5.89
CA ALA A 283 54.58 17.72 -4.74
C ALA A 283 53.77 18.97 -5.10
N ARG A 284 52.51 19.02 -4.68
CA ARG A 284 51.80 20.28 -4.40
C ARG A 284 50.86 20.08 -3.23
N ASP A 285 51.26 20.72 -2.14
CA ASP A 285 50.46 21.10 -0.99
C ASP A 285 49.32 22.06 -1.37
N ALA A 286 48.20 21.93 -0.65
CA ALA A 286 47.25 22.98 -0.23
C ALA A 286 46.07 22.24 0.44
N GLU A 287 45.95 22.16 1.76
CA GLU A 287 45.64 23.25 2.70
C GLU A 287 44.41 24.07 2.25
N ASN A 288 43.22 23.77 2.80
CA ASN A 288 42.56 24.70 3.73
C ASN A 288 41.21 24.18 4.31
N GLN A 289 41.03 24.50 5.60
CA GLN A 289 39.81 24.89 6.36
C GLN A 289 38.55 24.00 6.21
N LYS A 290 38.11 23.22 7.20
CA LYS A 290 37.61 23.56 8.56
C LYS A 290 36.70 24.79 8.58
N GLU A 291 35.40 24.56 8.50
CA GLU A 291 34.39 25.45 9.08
C GLU A 291 33.44 24.63 9.96
N LEU A 292 33.34 25.10 11.20
CA LEU A 292 32.67 24.51 12.35
C LEU A 292 31.32 25.22 12.47
N VAL A 293 30.22 24.55 12.18
CA VAL A 293 28.88 25.13 12.38
C VAL A 293 28.39 24.75 13.78
N GLU A 294 28.21 25.77 14.62
CA GLU A 294 27.69 25.68 15.97
C GLU A 294 26.23 25.21 16.01
N LEU A 295 25.97 24.37 17.01
CA LEU A 295 24.68 23.79 17.35
C LEU A 295 24.02 24.67 18.43
N PRO A 296 22.79 25.19 18.25
CA PRO A 296 22.08 25.80 19.36
C PRO A 296 21.48 24.74 20.30
N THR A 297 21.75 24.95 21.59
CA THR A 297 21.29 24.17 22.74
C THR A 297 19.81 24.48 23.05
N PRO A 298 19.01 23.50 23.53
CA PRO A 298 17.57 23.66 23.70
C PRO A 298 17.20 24.41 24.99
N THR A 299 16.20 25.28 24.89
CA THR A 299 15.53 25.91 26.03
C THR A 299 14.54 24.92 26.65
N GLN A 300 14.75 24.62 27.93
CA GLN A 300 13.80 23.96 28.81
C GLN A 300 12.68 24.91 29.18
N ASP A 301 11.43 24.48 29.07
CA ASP A 301 10.32 24.97 29.89
C ASP A 301 9.30 23.82 30.09
N GLU A 302 9.23 23.33 31.34
CA GLU A 302 8.12 22.58 31.95
C GLU A 302 7.47 23.50 33.00
N PRO A 303 6.34 23.14 33.64
CA PRO A 303 5.06 22.64 33.13
C PRO A 303 3.89 23.47 33.69
N LEU A 304 2.70 23.41 33.08
CA LEU A 304 1.48 23.89 33.75
C LEU A 304 0.36 22.86 33.77
N VAL A 305 0.08 22.48 35.00
CA VAL A 305 -0.98 21.66 35.57
C VAL A 305 -2.38 22.26 35.31
N ASN A 306 -3.35 21.42 34.93
CA ASN A 306 -4.76 21.39 35.38
C ASN A 306 -5.63 20.67 34.35
N LYS A 307 -6.76 20.02 34.65
CA LYS A 307 -7.41 19.43 35.83
C LYS A 307 -8.62 18.68 35.25
N LYS A 308 -8.93 17.52 35.83
CA LYS A 308 -10.26 16.88 36.03
C LYS A 308 -11.47 17.34 35.19
N ASN A 309 -12.19 16.35 34.64
CA ASN A 309 -13.58 15.95 34.98
C ASN A 309 -13.93 14.79 34.01
N GLU A 310 -14.09 13.52 34.39
CA GLU A 310 -15.08 12.94 35.31
C GLU A 310 -16.52 13.34 34.94
N SER A 311 -17.18 12.49 34.14
CA SER A 311 -18.63 12.32 34.20
C SER A 311 -18.99 10.91 33.75
N GLU A 312 -19.56 10.16 34.69
CA GLU A 312 -20.08 8.81 34.54
C GLU A 312 -21.51 8.81 33.95
N THR A 313 -21.87 7.64 33.39
CA THR A 313 -23.20 6.97 33.33
C THR A 313 -24.34 7.58 32.49
N PRO A 314 -25.39 6.80 32.10
CA PRO A 314 -25.55 5.34 32.07
C PRO A 314 -26.08 4.74 30.74
N THR A 315 -25.87 3.44 30.64
CA THR A 315 -26.54 2.42 29.80
C THR A 315 -28.07 2.56 29.73
N PRO A 316 -28.71 2.15 28.61
CA PRO A 316 -29.66 1.04 28.79
C PRO A 316 -29.76 0.03 27.63
N GLU A 317 -30.01 -1.20 28.07
CA GLU A 317 -30.92 -2.24 27.57
C GLU A 317 -30.87 -2.78 26.13
N LYS A 318 -30.47 -4.06 26.12
CA LYS A 318 -30.79 -5.15 25.21
C LYS A 318 -32.26 -5.15 24.75
N LYS A 319 -32.47 -5.26 23.43
CA LYS A 319 -33.58 -6.05 22.87
C LYS A 319 -33.05 -6.98 21.78
N ALA A 320 -33.11 -8.27 22.09
CA ALA A 320 -32.92 -9.36 21.14
C ALA A 320 -34.13 -9.43 20.22
N LEU A 321 -33.92 -9.39 18.91
CA LEU A 321 -34.93 -9.74 17.92
C LEU A 321 -34.45 -10.90 17.06
N ALA A 322 -35.36 -11.85 16.94
CA ALA A 322 -35.18 -13.21 16.47
C ALA A 322 -34.74 -13.28 15.00
N ARG A 323 -33.85 -14.25 14.76
CA ARG A 323 -33.35 -14.65 13.45
C ARG A 323 -34.33 -15.63 12.82
N THR A 324 -35.00 -15.22 11.75
CA THR A 324 -35.78 -16.12 10.89
C THR A 324 -34.86 -16.71 9.82
N GLU A 325 -34.51 -17.99 9.98
CA GLU A 325 -33.91 -18.81 8.93
C GLU A 325 -35.01 -19.31 8.00
N ASN A 326 -34.85 -19.11 6.68
CA ASN A 326 -35.58 -19.91 5.71
C ASN A 326 -34.66 -20.28 4.55
N ASN A 327 -34.32 -21.57 4.54
CA ASN A 327 -33.60 -22.30 3.52
C ASN A 327 -34.31 -22.21 2.16
N LYS A 328 -33.58 -21.81 1.11
CA LYS A 328 -33.93 -22.17 -0.27
C LYS A 328 -32.77 -22.90 -0.90
N THR A 329 -32.99 -24.19 -1.09
CA THR A 329 -32.19 -25.14 -1.87
C THR A 329 -32.19 -24.70 -3.33
N PHE A 330 -31.05 -24.26 -3.86
CA PHE A 330 -30.93 -23.94 -5.29
C PHE A 330 -30.21 -25.09 -6.01
N ARG A 331 -30.88 -25.64 -7.03
CA ARG A 331 -30.38 -26.74 -7.87
C ARG A 331 -29.35 -26.21 -8.86
N TYR A 332 -28.21 -26.90 -8.91
CA TYR A 332 -27.13 -26.72 -9.87
C TYR A 332 -27.59 -27.21 -11.25
N THR A 333 -27.49 -26.37 -12.29
CA THR A 333 -27.55 -26.86 -13.68
C THR A 333 -26.26 -26.44 -14.40
N ASN A 334 -25.51 -27.47 -14.78
CA ASN A 334 -24.27 -27.38 -15.54
C ASN A 334 -24.57 -26.90 -16.97
N SER A 335 -23.98 -25.78 -17.37
CA SER A 335 -23.67 -25.56 -18.78
C SER A 335 -22.42 -24.67 -18.89
N ILE A 336 -21.37 -25.25 -19.46
CA ILE A 336 -20.09 -24.60 -19.76
C ILE A 336 -20.14 -24.17 -21.23
N PRO A 337 -19.97 -22.88 -21.55
CA PRO A 337 -19.53 -22.48 -22.88
C PRO A 337 -18.03 -22.14 -22.87
N TYR A 338 -17.30 -23.01 -23.58
CA TYR A 338 -16.09 -22.78 -24.38
C TYR A 338 -15.31 -21.45 -24.27
N LEU A 339 -14.00 -21.62 -24.10
CA LEU A 339 -12.95 -20.61 -24.19
C LEU A 339 -12.91 -19.90 -25.55
N ALA A 340 -12.94 -18.56 -25.53
CA ALA A 340 -12.30 -17.75 -26.56
C ALA A 340 -10.99 -17.17 -25.97
N LYS A 341 -9.87 -17.55 -26.59
CA LYS A 341 -8.57 -16.88 -26.42
C LYS A 341 -8.62 -15.61 -27.28
N ASP A 342 -8.62 -14.44 -26.65
CA ASP A 342 -8.14 -13.23 -27.31
C ASP A 342 -6.83 -12.80 -26.67
N ILE A 343 -5.76 -12.96 -27.45
CA ILE A 343 -4.42 -12.45 -27.20
C ILE A 343 -4.20 -11.41 -28.29
N ASN A 344 -4.58 -10.15 -28.05
CA ASN A 344 -4.05 -8.96 -28.73
C ASN A 344 -4.84 -7.70 -28.35
N GLU A 345 -4.59 -7.11 -27.19
CA GLU A 345 -4.84 -5.68 -26.97
C GLU A 345 -3.77 -5.15 -26.02
N ASP A 346 -2.80 -4.38 -26.56
CA ASP A 346 -2.09 -3.26 -25.91
C ASP A 346 -0.82 -2.83 -26.68
N ASN A 347 -0.91 -2.63 -27.99
CA ASN A 347 0.10 -1.91 -28.78
C ASN A 347 -0.50 -0.66 -29.44
N ALA A 348 -1.30 0.11 -28.70
CA ALA A 348 -1.80 1.40 -29.16
C ALA A 348 -0.67 2.44 -29.19
N LYS A 349 -0.01 2.56 -30.34
CA LYS A 349 0.87 3.70 -30.66
C LYS A 349 0.03 4.97 -30.68
N ILE A 350 0.18 5.81 -29.66
CA ILE A 350 -0.37 7.17 -29.62
C ILE A 350 0.29 7.97 -30.74
N THR A 351 -0.40 8.11 -31.87
CA THR A 351 -0.05 9.06 -32.93
C THR A 351 -0.82 10.34 -32.66
N MET A 352 -0.13 11.37 -32.17
CA MET A 352 -0.74 12.70 -32.03
C MET A 352 -1.07 13.27 -33.41
N PRO A 353 -2.27 13.82 -33.62
CA PRO A 353 -2.67 14.39 -34.90
C PRO A 353 -2.01 15.78 -35.11
N LYS A 354 -1.25 15.92 -36.21
CA LYS A 354 -0.36 17.05 -36.58
C LYS A 354 -1.05 18.40 -36.92
N TRP A 355 -2.31 18.62 -36.57
CA TRP A 355 -3.11 19.72 -37.13
C TRP A 355 -3.22 20.96 -36.22
N ILE A 356 -2.60 20.96 -35.04
CA ILE A 356 -2.71 22.06 -34.06
C ILE A 356 -1.73 23.23 -34.34
N LEU A 357 -0.88 23.15 -35.37
CA LEU A 357 0.19 24.13 -35.61
C LEU A 357 -0.05 25.17 -36.73
N GLN A 358 -1.30 25.47 -37.12
CA GLN A 358 -1.58 26.49 -38.15
C GLN A 358 -2.42 27.70 -37.69
N GLY A 359 -2.49 27.96 -36.38
CA GLY A 359 -3.33 29.04 -35.82
C GLY A 359 -2.63 30.35 -35.40
N PHE A 360 -1.35 30.55 -35.69
CA PHE A 360 -0.58 31.70 -35.16
C PHE A 360 0.33 32.37 -36.19
N ILE A 361 -0.20 32.73 -37.37
CA ILE A 361 0.37 33.81 -38.19
C ILE A 361 -0.83 34.49 -38.88
N LEU A 362 -1.40 35.50 -38.25
CA LEU A 362 -2.17 36.63 -38.82
C LEU A 362 -2.89 37.35 -37.67
N ASN A 363 -2.14 38.20 -36.97
CA ASN A 363 -2.63 39.47 -36.44
C ASN A 363 -1.44 40.39 -36.18
#